data_AF-A0A2Y9TY02-F1
#
_entry.id   AF-A0A2Y9TY02-F1
#
_cell.length_a   1.000
_cell.length_b   1.000
_cell.length_c   1.000
_cell.angle_alpha   90.00
_cell.angle_beta   90.00
_cell.angle_gamma   90.00
#
_symmetry.space_group_name_H-M   'P 1'
#
loop_
_entity.id
_entity.type
_entity.pdbx_description
1 polymer ?
#
loop_
_entity_poly.entity_id
_entity_poly.type
_entity_poly.pdbx_seq_one_letter_code
_entity_poly.pdbx_strand_id
1 'polypeptide(L)'
;MINVNELINQEITNEPVLVEGHVVYFNDGRLYLINLNYGSDYSNPPSIFIENDNLSDNLERNVSLYGGVSRLFHHAKIKGYIKINSISGELSLHVEEMTVENNKKWISIDLNKKYEPRNRDGIDWFDVSLDGKITHK
;
A
#
# COMPACT_ATOMS: atom_id res chain seq x y z
N MET A 1 17.07 7.41 5.25
CA MET A 1 15.92 6.62 4.76
C MET A 1 16.38 5.19 4.77
N ILE A 2 15.60 4.31 5.38
CA ILE A 2 15.92 2.89 5.50
C ILE A 2 15.04 2.09 4.54
N ASN A 3 15.45 0.87 4.20
CA ASN A 3 14.61 -0.03 3.44
C ASN A 3 13.75 -0.91 4.36
N VAL A 4 12.77 -1.62 3.80
CA VAL A 4 11.84 -2.45 4.59
C VAL A 4 12.56 -3.57 5.34
N ASN A 5 13.62 -4.15 4.77
CA ASN A 5 14.37 -5.20 5.44
C ASN A 5 15.15 -4.68 6.67
N GLU A 6 15.68 -3.45 6.61
CA GLU A 6 16.28 -2.81 7.78
C GLU A 6 15.22 -2.46 8.83
N LEU A 7 14.06 -1.96 8.38
CA LEU A 7 12.94 -1.57 9.24
C LEU A 7 12.41 -2.74 10.09
N ILE A 8 12.22 -3.92 9.51
CA ILE A 8 11.67 -5.08 10.26
C ILE A 8 12.65 -5.69 11.26
N ASN A 9 13.94 -5.37 11.15
CA ASN A 9 15.00 -5.91 12.00
C ASN A 9 15.52 -4.92 13.06
N GLN A 10 15.04 -3.67 13.05
CA GLN A 10 15.48 -2.67 14.02
C GLN A 10 14.70 -2.75 15.34
N GLU A 11 15.30 -2.24 16.40
CA GLU A 11 14.59 -2.04 17.67
C GLU A 11 13.50 -0.97 17.53
N ILE A 12 12.36 -1.22 18.17
CA ILE A 12 11.24 -0.28 18.15
C ILE A 12 11.58 0.91 19.03
N THR A 13 11.44 2.09 18.45
CA THR A 13 11.64 3.37 19.13
C THR A 13 10.38 4.21 19.03
N ASN A 14 10.29 5.24 19.88
CA ASN A 14 9.21 6.24 19.79
C ASN A 14 9.51 7.34 18.77
N GLU A 15 10.54 7.19 17.94
CA GLU A 15 10.91 8.15 16.91
C GLU A 15 10.29 7.74 15.57
N PRO A 16 9.85 8.70 14.74
CA PRO A 16 9.33 8.40 13.43
C PRO A 16 10.47 7.92 12.52
N VAL A 17 10.15 6.96 11.66
CA VAL A 17 11.10 6.36 10.72
C VAL A 17 10.74 6.76 9.30
N LEU A 18 11.76 6.95 8.48
CA LEU A 18 11.63 7.23 7.05
C LEU A 18 12.02 5.98 6.28
N VAL A 19 11.04 5.31 5.69
CA VAL A 19 11.22 4.05 4.95
C VAL A 19 10.83 4.20 3.48
N GLU A 20 11.53 3.49 2.61
CA GLU A 20 11.25 3.38 1.18
C GLU A 20 10.94 1.94 0.78
N GLY A 21 9.96 1.76 -0.10
CA GLY A 21 9.51 0.44 -0.55
C GLY A 21 8.42 0.53 -1.62
N HIS A 22 7.86 -0.61 -2.03
CA HIS A 22 6.66 -0.63 -2.87
C HIS A 22 5.43 -0.87 -2.00
N VAL A 23 4.41 -0.02 -2.13
CA VAL A 23 3.10 -0.27 -1.54
C VAL A 23 2.34 -1.23 -2.43
N VAL A 24 1.82 -2.30 -1.84
CA VAL A 24 1.19 -3.43 -2.54
C VAL A 24 -0.01 -3.95 -1.76
N TYR A 25 -1.08 -4.31 -2.46
CA TYR A 25 -2.14 -5.15 -1.88
C TYR A 25 -1.73 -6.62 -1.93
N PHE A 26 -1.77 -7.30 -0.80
CA PHE A 26 -1.67 -8.77 -0.74
C PHE A 26 -3.06 -9.42 -0.79
N ASN A 27 -3.07 -10.76 -0.90
CA ASN A 27 -4.29 -11.55 -1.11
C ASN A 27 -5.31 -11.47 0.03
N ASP A 28 -4.89 -11.05 1.22
CA ASP A 28 -5.76 -10.80 2.37
C ASP A 28 -6.50 -9.45 2.28
N GLY A 29 -6.26 -8.67 1.22
CA GLY A 29 -6.87 -7.36 1.00
C GLY A 29 -6.23 -6.24 1.82
N ARG A 30 -5.13 -6.51 2.55
CA ARG A 30 -4.39 -5.50 3.32
C ARG A 30 -3.27 -4.88 2.51
N LEU A 31 -2.86 -3.69 2.93
CA LEU A 31 -1.76 -2.96 2.35
C LEU A 31 -0.45 -3.29 3.06
N TYR A 32 0.56 -3.58 2.26
CA TYR A 32 1.91 -3.86 2.71
C TYR A 32 2.89 -2.90 2.04
N LEU A 33 3.95 -2.57 2.74
CA LEU A 33 5.15 -2.01 2.15
C LEU A 33 6.16 -3.15 1.99
N ILE A 34 6.55 -3.44 0.75
CA ILE A 34 7.54 -4.47 0.41
C ILE A 34 8.88 -3.82 0.08
N ASN A 35 9.97 -4.54 0.35
CA ASN A 35 11.32 -4.04 0.06
C ASN A 35 11.51 -3.72 -1.44
N LEU A 36 12.33 -2.72 -1.77
CA LEU A 36 12.62 -2.35 -3.17
C LEU A 36 13.29 -3.49 -3.94
N ASN A 37 14.14 -4.26 -3.26
CA ASN A 37 14.89 -5.38 -3.83
C ASN A 37 14.13 -6.71 -3.66
N TYR A 38 12.83 -6.75 -3.99
CA TYR A 38 11.99 -7.95 -3.87
C TYR A 38 12.36 -9.08 -4.86
N GLY A 39 13.28 -8.83 -5.80
CA GLY A 39 13.70 -9.80 -6.80
C GLY A 39 12.66 -10.00 -7.90
N SER A 40 12.57 -11.22 -8.45
CA SER A 40 11.59 -11.56 -9.49
C SER A 40 10.23 -11.99 -8.95
N ASP A 41 10.12 -12.22 -7.64
CA ASP A 41 8.91 -12.73 -6.98
C ASP A 41 8.53 -11.84 -5.79
N TYR A 42 7.49 -11.03 -5.98
CA TYR A 42 6.97 -10.12 -4.96
C TYR A 42 5.99 -10.82 -3.99
N SER A 43 5.78 -12.14 -4.10
CA SER A 43 4.89 -12.89 -3.20
C SER A 43 5.49 -13.20 -1.83
N ASN A 44 6.83 -13.19 -1.71
CA ASN A 44 7.53 -13.44 -0.44
C ASN A 44 8.73 -12.50 -0.14
N PRO A 45 8.65 -11.18 -0.40
CA PRO A 45 9.70 -10.25 0.02
C PRO A 45 9.57 -9.88 1.50
N PRO A 46 10.66 -9.37 2.11
CA PRO A 46 10.56 -8.63 3.37
C PRO A 46 9.49 -7.54 3.22
N SER A 47 8.49 -7.60 4.09
CA SER A 47 7.29 -6.78 4.02
C SER A 47 6.82 -6.42 5.42
N ILE A 48 6.12 -5.29 5.52
CA ILE A 48 5.48 -4.84 6.75
C ILE A 48 4.08 -4.35 6.42
N PHE A 49 3.12 -4.70 7.28
CA PHE A 49 1.76 -4.16 7.18
C PHE A 49 1.80 -2.64 7.42
N ILE A 50 1.13 -1.88 6.56
CA ILE A 50 1.02 -0.42 6.71
C ILE A 50 -0.42 -0.03 7.02
N GLU A 51 -0.58 0.90 7.97
CA GLU A 51 -1.90 1.27 8.46
C GLU A 51 -2.04 2.77 8.68
N ASN A 52 -3.20 3.29 8.28
CA ASN A 52 -3.76 4.57 8.65
C ASN A 52 -5.26 4.52 8.27
N ASP A 53 -6.13 5.13 9.07
CA ASP A 53 -7.59 4.99 8.97
C ASP A 53 -8.16 5.17 7.55
N ASN A 54 -7.57 6.05 6.74
CA ASN A 54 -8.05 6.36 5.39
C ASN A 54 -7.03 6.00 4.30
N LEU A 55 -6.01 5.19 4.60
CA LEU A 55 -4.88 4.96 3.70
C LEU A 55 -5.30 4.35 2.36
N SER A 56 -6.10 3.28 2.42
CA SER A 56 -6.59 2.53 1.27
C SER A 56 -7.39 3.42 0.32
N ASP A 57 -8.39 4.14 0.83
CA ASP A 57 -9.24 5.02 0.03
C ASP A 57 -8.44 6.19 -0.58
N ASN A 58 -7.51 6.75 0.20
CA ASN A 58 -6.63 7.82 -0.26
C ASN A 58 -5.71 7.36 -1.39
N LEU A 59 -5.11 6.18 -1.26
CA LEU A 59 -4.26 5.64 -2.31
C LEU A 59 -5.07 5.38 -3.58
N GLU A 60 -6.16 4.63 -3.49
CA GLU A 60 -6.95 4.25 -4.66
C GLU A 60 -7.46 5.46 -5.44
N ARG A 61 -7.77 6.58 -4.77
CA ARG A 61 -8.25 7.79 -5.43
C ARG A 61 -7.17 8.67 -6.03
N ASN A 62 -5.93 8.61 -5.53
CA ASN A 62 -4.85 9.52 -5.96
C ASN A 62 -3.83 8.84 -6.89
N VAL A 63 -3.77 7.50 -6.92
CA VAL A 63 -2.82 6.77 -7.79
C VAL A 63 -3.52 5.83 -8.78
N SER A 64 -2.82 5.50 -9.86
CA SER A 64 -3.33 4.62 -10.90
C SER A 64 -3.32 3.17 -10.44
N LEU A 65 -4.46 2.50 -10.44
CA LEU A 65 -4.49 1.06 -10.17
C LEU A 65 -3.96 0.30 -11.38
N TYR A 66 -3.02 -0.62 -11.16
CA TYR A 66 -2.50 -1.48 -12.22
C TYR A 66 -3.30 -2.79 -12.26
N GLY A 67 -3.70 -3.23 -13.45
CA GLY A 67 -4.36 -4.52 -13.65
C GLY A 67 -3.36 -5.67 -13.53
N GLY A 68 -3.70 -6.71 -12.76
CA GLY A 68 -2.84 -7.87 -12.51
C GLY A 68 -3.12 -8.53 -11.16
N VAL A 69 -2.17 -9.33 -10.67
CA VAL A 69 -2.29 -10.06 -9.39
C VAL A 69 -2.27 -9.12 -8.18
N SER A 70 -1.64 -7.94 -8.28
CA SER A 70 -1.80 -6.86 -7.29
C SER A 70 -2.38 -5.61 -7.92
N ARG A 71 -3.47 -5.10 -7.33
CA ARG A 71 -4.23 -3.92 -7.80
C ARG A 71 -3.49 -2.60 -7.58
N LEU A 72 -2.49 -2.61 -6.71
CA LEU A 72 -1.71 -1.43 -6.33
C LEU A 72 -0.25 -1.87 -6.25
N PHE A 73 0.62 -1.21 -7.02
CA PHE A 73 2.04 -1.50 -7.00
C PHE A 73 2.78 -0.20 -7.30
N HIS A 74 3.13 0.55 -6.25
CA HIS A 74 3.79 1.82 -6.40
C HIS A 74 4.97 1.96 -5.48
N HIS A 75 6.05 2.52 -6.02
CA HIS A 75 7.16 2.97 -5.22
C HIS A 75 6.69 4.11 -4.29
N ALA A 76 7.02 4.01 -3.00
CA ALA A 76 6.58 4.95 -1.99
C ALA A 76 7.68 5.25 -0.97
N LYS A 77 7.61 6.47 -0.45
CA LYS A 77 8.38 6.95 0.69
C LYS A 77 7.41 7.25 1.81
N ILE A 78 7.59 6.61 2.95
CA ILE A 78 6.71 6.69 4.10
C ILE A 78 7.47 7.22 5.30
N LYS A 79 6.85 8.17 6.01
CA LYS A 79 7.20 8.53 7.38
C LYS A 79 6.13 7.99 8.32
N GLY A 80 6.54 7.36 9.40
CA GLY A 80 5.59 6.78 10.34
C GLY A 80 6.24 6.21 11.59
N TYR A 81 5.43 5.56 12.42
CA TYR A 81 5.87 4.90 13.65
C TYR A 81 5.67 3.40 13.56
N ILE A 82 6.66 2.64 14.00
CA ILE A 82 6.49 1.20 14.17
C ILE A 82 5.60 0.96 15.38
N LYS A 83 4.61 0.08 15.21
CA LYS A 83 3.74 -0.41 16.28
C LYS A 83 3.80 -1.93 16.32
N ILE A 84 3.60 -2.48 17.52
CA ILE A 84 3.27 -3.89 17.69
C ILE A 84 1.83 -3.97 18.12
N ASN A 85 1.05 -4.79 17.42
CA ASN A 85 -0.26 -5.17 17.89
C ASN A 85 -0.13 -5.96 19.19
N SER A 86 -0.68 -5.45 20.28
CA SER A 86 -0.56 -6.07 21.61
C SER A 86 -1.24 -7.43 21.74
N ILE A 87 -2.15 -7.77 20.82
CA ILE A 87 -2.90 -9.04 20.80
C ILE A 87 -2.22 -10.05 19.88
N SER A 88 -1.95 -9.68 18.61
CA SER A 88 -1.37 -10.60 17.63
C SER A 88 0.16 -10.66 17.66
N GLY A 89 0.82 -9.68 18.25
CA GLY A 89 2.27 -9.50 18.18
C GLY A 89 2.75 -9.04 16.79
N GLU A 90 1.85 -8.79 15.83
CA GLU A 90 2.20 -8.38 14.47
C GLU A 90 2.79 -6.97 14.46
N LEU A 91 3.90 -6.81 13.74
CA LEU A 91 4.55 -5.54 13.52
C LEU A 91 3.83 -4.77 12.41
N SER A 92 3.48 -3.50 12.66
CA SER A 92 2.88 -2.62 11.68
C SER A 92 3.64 -1.28 11.61
N LEU A 93 3.49 -0.60 10.48
CA LEU A 93 3.94 0.77 10.31
C LEU A 93 2.72 1.68 10.22
N HIS A 94 2.51 2.49 11.25
CA HIS A 94 1.49 3.52 11.22
C HIS A 94 1.97 4.71 10.39
N VAL A 95 1.28 4.98 9.29
CA VAL A 95 1.67 5.98 8.29
C VAL A 95 1.20 7.37 8.71
N GLU A 96 2.14 8.31 8.84
CA GLU A 96 1.85 9.73 9.09
C GLU A 96 1.94 10.57 7.81
N GLU A 97 2.97 10.33 7.01
CA GLU A 97 3.18 11.02 5.74
C GLU A 97 3.56 10.00 4.67
N MET A 98 3.03 10.18 3.46
CA MET A 98 3.31 9.30 2.34
C MET A 98 3.48 10.10 1.05
N THR A 99 4.52 9.76 0.31
CA THR A 99 4.70 10.19 -1.09
C THR A 99 4.82 8.96 -1.96
N VAL A 100 4.07 8.93 -3.06
CA VAL A 100 3.99 7.78 -3.96
C VAL A 100 4.40 8.20 -5.37
N GLU A 101 5.19 7.36 -6.04
CA GLU A 101 5.51 7.51 -7.44
C GLU A 101 4.37 6.96 -8.30
N ASN A 102 3.76 7.84 -9.09
CA ASN A 102 2.76 7.47 -10.09
C ASN A 102 3.14 8.10 -11.42
N ASN A 103 3.25 7.29 -12.48
CA ASN A 103 3.63 7.74 -13.82
C ASN A 103 4.91 8.60 -13.83
N LYS A 104 5.96 8.15 -13.11
CA LYS A 104 7.27 8.82 -12.96
C LYS A 104 7.21 10.18 -12.24
N LYS A 105 6.11 10.49 -11.56
CA LYS A 105 5.95 11.70 -10.75
C LYS A 105 5.68 11.32 -9.30
N TRP A 106 6.36 12.00 -8.39
CA TRP A 106 6.11 11.87 -6.96
C TRP A 106 4.91 12.73 -6.56
N ILE A 107 3.94 12.11 -5.90
CA ILE A 107 2.70 12.73 -5.44
C ILE A 107 2.62 12.54 -3.93
N SER A 108 2.42 13.62 -3.18
CA SER A 108 2.13 13.53 -1.75
C SER A 108 0.66 13.16 -1.54
N ILE A 109 0.42 12.18 -0.66
CA ILE A 109 -0.92 11.70 -0.34
C ILE A 109 -1.37 12.36 0.96
N ASP A 110 -2.47 13.11 0.89
CA ASP A 110 -3.14 13.65 2.08
C ASP A 110 -3.94 12.54 2.77
N LEU A 111 -3.37 11.95 3.83
CA LEU A 111 -3.96 10.84 4.58
C LEU A 111 -5.15 11.25 5.46
N ASN A 112 -5.31 12.55 5.72
CA ASN A 112 -6.41 13.07 6.55
C ASN A 112 -7.65 13.38 5.73
N LYS A 113 -7.52 13.40 4.41
CA LYS A 113 -8.65 13.60 3.52
C LYS A 113 -9.55 12.38 3.58
N LYS A 114 -10.82 12.63 3.93
CA LYS A 114 -11.87 11.63 3.84
C LYS A 114 -12.38 11.59 2.41
N TYR A 115 -12.35 10.41 1.83
CA TYR A 115 -13.02 10.14 0.59
C TYR A 115 -14.13 9.13 0.84
N GLU A 116 -15.22 9.23 0.08
CA GLU A 116 -16.16 8.10 0.00
C GLU A 116 -15.38 6.87 -0.53
N PRO A 117 -15.54 5.67 0.07
CA PRO A 117 -14.97 4.46 -0.51
C PRO A 117 -15.40 4.35 -1.97
N ARG A 118 -14.51 3.89 -2.86
CA ARG A 118 -15.00 3.48 -4.18
C ARG A 118 -15.98 2.33 -3.96
N ASN A 119 -17.18 2.43 -4.53
CA ASN A 119 -18.22 1.41 -4.41
C ASN A 119 -17.59 0.05 -4.77
N ARG A 120 -17.43 -0.83 -3.76
CA ARG A 120 -16.86 -2.18 -3.94
C ARG A 120 -17.88 -3.14 -4.53
N ASP A 121 -19.16 -2.76 -4.49
CA ASP A 121 -20.26 -3.48 -5.12
C ASP A 121 -20.30 -3.18 -6.62
N GLY A 122 -19.84 -4.13 -7.43
CA GLY A 122 -20.16 -4.18 -8.87
C GLY A 122 -19.00 -4.09 -9.86
N ILE A 123 -17.73 -4.23 -9.45
CA ILE A 123 -16.64 -4.45 -10.41
C ILE A 123 -16.02 -5.82 -10.13
N ASP A 124 -16.69 -6.85 -10.65
CA ASP A 124 -16.06 -8.14 -10.90
C ASP A 124 -15.14 -7.97 -12.13
N TRP A 125 -13.89 -8.41 -12.02
CA TRP A 125 -12.88 -8.19 -13.05
C TRP A 125 -13.11 -9.03 -14.32
N PHE A 126 -14.06 -9.96 -14.28
CA PHE A 126 -14.57 -10.61 -15.49
C PHE A 126 -15.48 -9.71 -16.34
N ASP A 127 -15.93 -8.57 -15.82
CA ASP A 127 -16.89 -7.70 -16.52
C ASP A 127 -16.22 -6.69 -17.48
N VAL A 128 -14.88 -6.66 -17.53
CA VAL A 128 -14.13 -5.87 -18.52
C VAL A 128 -13.76 -6.76 -19.70
N SER A 129 -14.74 -7.04 -20.56
CA SER A 129 -14.49 -7.63 -21.87
C SER A 129 -13.91 -6.59 -22.83
N LEU A 130 -12.97 -7.04 -23.66
CA LEU A 130 -12.08 -6.28 -24.55
C LEU A 130 -12.76 -5.38 -25.62
N ASP A 131 -14.07 -5.15 -25.59
CA ASP A 131 -14.80 -4.42 -26.64
C ASP A 131 -15.73 -3.29 -26.13
N GLY A 132 -15.51 -2.76 -24.93
CA GLY A 132 -16.10 -1.47 -24.52
C GLY A 132 -17.62 -1.44 -24.42
N LYS A 133 -18.27 -2.58 -24.19
CA LYS A 133 -19.70 -2.66 -23.87
C LYS A 133 -19.91 -3.44 -22.58
N ILE A 134 -20.34 -2.73 -21.55
CA ILE A 134 -20.79 -3.30 -20.29
C ILE A 134 -22.21 -3.82 -20.50
N THR A 135 -22.44 -5.13 -20.34
CA THR A 135 -23.79 -5.72 -20.32
C THR A 135 -24.08 -6.20 -18.91
N HIS A 136 -25.05 -5.56 -18.25
CA HIS A 136 -25.58 -6.05 -16.98
C HIS A 136 -26.38 -7.33 -17.24
N LYS A 137 -26.16 -8.35 -16.43
CA LYS A 137 -27.03 -9.52 -16.36
C LYS A 137 -27.67 -9.60 -14.98
#